data_AF-A0A327VJZ8-F1
#
_entry.id   AF-A0A327VJZ8-F1
#
_cell.length_a   1.000
_cell.length_b   1.000
_cell.length_c   1.000
_cell.angle_alpha   90.00
_cell.angle_beta   90.00
_cell.angle_gamma   90.00
#
_symmetry.space_group_name_H-M   'P 1'
#
loop_
_entity.id
_entity.type
_entity.pdbx_description
1 polymer ?
#
loop_
_entity_poly.entity_id
_entity_poly.type
_entity_poly.pdbx_seq_one_letter_code
_entity_poly.pdbx_strand_id
1 'polypeptide(L)'
;MKKMNSLFCALICTLLFVNSTLAQKSKSPVTEAAIRSAVNEAYEKYKSAPGGANASYIPFLADVDPKLYGIAVCTADGKVYEVGDTKYEFGIESISKVFVLALAMEDRGPEAIQDSIGVNATGMPFNSVLAVELEPARAVNPLVNAGAMATNSFVKAPNSAAKWTRIDDIFAKFAGRRLPVIDKLYASETATNQHNRAIAWLLYSYGRFYDNVDESVDLYTKACSYGTNTRDLAVMAGTLANNGINPVTKERVIKADHCPKILATMITEGLYDSTGDWVYHTGVPGKSGVGGGIIAVIPGKLAIAVFAPPLDKAGNSVKGQLAAKYIVDKLGLNLLDGR
;
A
#
# COMPACT_ATOMS: atom_id res chain seq x y z
N MET A 1 36.32 -75.59 3.36
CA MET A 1 35.78 -75.70 4.74
C MET A 1 35.54 -74.30 5.30
N LYS A 2 34.27 -73.96 5.61
CA LYS A 2 33.69 -72.94 6.54
C LYS A 2 34.59 -71.76 6.95
N LYS A 3 34.23 -70.49 6.76
CA LYS A 3 33.08 -69.68 7.27
C LYS A 3 33.00 -68.41 6.38
N MET A 4 31.89 -67.82 5.92
CA MET A 4 30.52 -67.60 6.41
C MET A 4 30.42 -66.75 7.70
N ASN A 5 30.21 -65.44 7.51
CA ASN A 5 29.37 -64.50 8.26
C ASN A 5 29.32 -63.19 7.45
N SER A 6 28.28 -62.97 6.64
CA SER A 6 27.04 -62.25 6.99
C SER A 6 27.26 -60.74 7.12
N LEU A 7 26.50 -59.83 6.52
CA LEU A 7 25.25 -59.91 5.77
C LEU A 7 25.01 -58.49 5.22
N PHE A 8 24.42 -58.40 4.03
CA PHE A 8 23.28 -57.53 3.71
C PHE A 8 23.22 -56.13 4.32
N CYS A 9 23.41 -55.10 3.48
CA CYS A 9 22.48 -53.95 3.37
C CYS A 9 22.86 -53.06 2.18
N ALA A 10 22.90 -53.62 0.98
CA ALA A 10 23.17 -52.86 -0.25
C ALA A 10 22.28 -53.37 -1.38
N LEU A 11 20.99 -53.02 -1.35
CA LEU A 11 20.16 -52.83 -2.54
C LEU A 11 18.79 -52.28 -2.13
N ILE A 12 18.20 -51.46 -3.01
CA ILE A 12 16.87 -50.85 -2.95
C ILE A 12 16.85 -49.48 -2.25
N CYS A 13 17.37 -48.47 -2.94
CA CYS A 13 16.89 -47.08 -2.81
C CYS A 13 17.07 -46.28 -4.10
N THR A 14 16.91 -46.95 -5.24
CA THR A 14 16.98 -46.35 -6.58
C THR A 14 15.62 -46.55 -7.24
N LEU A 15 14.64 -45.72 -6.88
CA LEU A 15 13.45 -45.38 -7.67
C LEU A 15 12.56 -44.47 -6.83
N LEU A 16 12.10 -43.37 -7.46
CA LEU A 16 11.12 -42.39 -6.97
C LEU A 16 11.65 -41.17 -6.20
N PHE A 17 12.59 -40.43 -6.81
CA PHE A 17 12.49 -38.96 -6.78
C PHE A 17 11.94 -38.49 -8.14
N VAL A 18 10.69 -38.85 -8.41
CA VAL A 18 9.90 -38.07 -9.36
C VAL A 18 9.61 -36.77 -8.62
N ASN A 19 10.20 -35.68 -9.08
CA ASN A 19 9.83 -34.33 -8.69
C ASN A 19 8.31 -34.19 -8.86
N SER A 20 7.57 -34.37 -7.78
CA SER A 20 6.24 -33.81 -7.61
C SER A 20 6.39 -32.33 -7.32
N THR A 21 6.99 -31.60 -8.26
CA THR A 21 6.53 -30.24 -8.52
C THR A 21 5.09 -30.41 -8.94
N LEU A 22 4.17 -30.31 -7.97
CA LEU A 22 2.85 -29.77 -8.21
C LEU A 22 3.11 -28.38 -8.81
N ALA A 23 3.35 -28.37 -10.13
CA ALA A 23 3.17 -27.19 -10.94
C ALA A 23 1.71 -26.82 -10.70
N GLN A 24 1.52 -25.86 -9.81
CA GLN A 24 0.29 -25.13 -9.65
C GLN A 24 -0.11 -24.77 -11.08
N LYS A 25 -1.14 -25.44 -11.62
CA LYS A 25 -1.60 -25.23 -12.99
C LYS A 25 -1.75 -23.72 -13.15
N SER A 26 -0.84 -23.12 -13.91
CA SER A 26 -0.86 -21.68 -14.16
C SER A 26 -2.24 -21.36 -14.71
N LYS A 27 -3.05 -20.61 -13.95
CA LYS A 27 -4.24 -19.94 -14.48
C LYS A 27 -3.84 -19.32 -15.82
N SER A 28 -4.69 -19.47 -16.84
CA SER A 28 -4.48 -18.77 -18.10
C SER A 28 -4.16 -17.30 -17.81
N PRO A 29 -3.15 -16.72 -18.46
CA PRO A 29 -2.77 -15.34 -18.19
C PRO A 29 -3.98 -14.43 -18.38
N VAL A 30 -4.18 -13.51 -17.43
CA VAL A 30 -5.25 -12.52 -17.49
C VAL A 30 -5.08 -11.71 -18.78
N THR A 31 -6.03 -11.82 -19.70
CA THR A 31 -5.91 -11.19 -21.02
C THR A 31 -6.24 -9.70 -20.96
N GLU A 32 -5.67 -8.94 -21.88
CA GLU A 32 -6.00 -7.52 -22.05
C GLU A 32 -7.51 -7.28 -22.22
N ALA A 33 -8.20 -8.13 -23.00
CA ALA A 33 -9.64 -8.05 -23.18
C ALA A 33 -10.41 -8.25 -21.86
N ALA A 34 -9.97 -9.20 -21.03
CA ALA A 34 -10.57 -9.44 -19.72
C ALA A 34 -10.38 -8.25 -18.78
N ILE A 35 -9.19 -7.64 -18.76
CA ILE A 35 -8.91 -6.44 -17.93
C ILE A 35 -9.81 -5.29 -18.36
N ARG A 36 -9.87 -4.98 -19.67
CA ARG A 36 -10.73 -3.90 -20.20
C ARG A 36 -12.20 -4.13 -19.86
N SER A 37 -12.69 -5.37 -20.01
CA SER A 37 -14.06 -5.74 -19.63
C SER A 37 -14.29 -5.54 -18.13
N ALA A 38 -13.41 -6.06 -17.26
CA ALA A 38 -13.56 -5.93 -15.81
C ALA A 38 -13.55 -4.46 -15.34
N VAL A 39 -12.66 -3.64 -15.89
CA VAL A 39 -12.54 -2.21 -15.56
C VAL A 39 -13.79 -1.44 -16.01
N ASN A 40 -14.24 -1.64 -17.24
CA ASN A 40 -15.45 -0.97 -17.75
C ASN A 40 -16.73 -1.43 -17.03
N GLU A 41 -16.87 -2.73 -16.75
CA GLU A 41 -18.01 -3.27 -16.00
C GLU A 41 -18.04 -2.74 -14.56
N ALA A 42 -16.89 -2.66 -13.88
CA ALA A 42 -16.79 -2.05 -12.55
C ALA A 42 -17.19 -0.57 -12.57
N TYR A 43 -16.73 0.18 -13.58
CA TYR A 43 -17.08 1.58 -13.72
C TYR A 43 -18.59 1.77 -13.91
N GLU A 44 -19.18 1.09 -14.90
CA GLU A 44 -20.60 1.20 -15.22
C GLU A 44 -21.48 0.74 -14.06
N LYS A 45 -21.09 -0.32 -13.35
CA LYS A 45 -21.83 -0.87 -12.23
C LYS A 45 -21.87 0.06 -11.02
N TYR A 46 -20.78 0.79 -10.75
CA TYR A 46 -20.63 1.55 -9.50
C TYR A 46 -20.57 3.07 -9.66
N LYS A 47 -20.61 3.62 -10.88
CA LYS A 47 -20.60 5.09 -11.09
C LYS A 47 -21.71 5.83 -10.34
N SER A 48 -22.85 5.19 -10.15
CA SER A 48 -24.02 5.70 -9.42
C SER A 48 -24.24 5.02 -8.05
N ALA A 49 -23.28 4.24 -7.55
CA ALA A 49 -23.42 3.62 -6.24
C ALA A 49 -23.53 4.70 -5.15
N PRO A 50 -24.58 4.65 -4.30
CA PRO A 50 -24.77 5.62 -3.22
C PRO A 50 -23.90 5.27 -2.01
N GLY A 51 -23.78 6.22 -1.09
CA GLY A 51 -23.20 5.99 0.23
C GLY A 51 -21.88 6.71 0.45
N GLY A 52 -21.57 6.88 1.74
CA GLY A 52 -20.41 7.62 2.21
C GLY A 52 -20.58 9.13 2.13
N ALA A 53 -19.54 9.83 2.57
CA ALA A 53 -19.41 11.28 2.48
C ALA A 53 -17.93 11.64 2.33
N ASN A 54 -17.62 12.77 1.70
CA ASN A 54 -16.25 13.25 1.65
C ASN A 54 -15.69 13.46 3.06
N ALA A 55 -14.38 13.33 3.20
CA ALA A 55 -13.70 13.86 4.37
C ALA A 55 -13.95 15.37 4.47
N SER A 56 -14.34 15.85 5.65
CA SER A 56 -14.83 17.22 5.85
C SER A 56 -14.12 17.99 6.96
N TYR A 57 -13.05 17.42 7.53
CA TYR A 57 -12.28 18.08 8.60
C TYR A 57 -11.42 19.24 8.09
N ILE A 58 -11.16 19.30 6.77
CA ILE A 58 -10.57 20.45 6.07
C ILE A 58 -11.38 20.82 4.82
N PRO A 59 -11.48 22.12 4.46
CA PRO A 59 -12.25 22.56 3.31
C PRO A 59 -11.82 21.94 1.99
N PHE A 60 -10.52 21.75 1.79
CA PHE A 60 -9.97 21.18 0.54
C PHE A 60 -10.61 19.82 0.19
N LEU A 61 -10.78 18.94 1.18
CA LEU A 61 -11.39 17.62 0.96
C LEU A 61 -12.92 17.68 0.89
N ALA A 62 -13.52 18.58 1.67
CA ALA A 62 -14.97 18.77 1.68
C ALA A 62 -15.51 19.25 0.32
N ASP A 63 -14.73 20.09 -0.36
CA ASP A 63 -15.14 20.76 -1.60
C ASP A 63 -14.89 19.91 -2.87
N VAL A 64 -14.24 18.75 -2.77
CA VAL A 64 -14.04 17.84 -3.90
C VAL A 64 -15.40 17.35 -4.43
N ASP A 65 -15.64 17.38 -5.74
CA ASP A 65 -16.91 16.90 -6.30
C ASP A 65 -17.13 15.42 -5.97
N PRO A 66 -18.16 15.05 -5.17
CA PRO A 66 -18.40 13.68 -4.74
C PRO A 66 -18.79 12.74 -5.89
N LYS A 67 -19.05 13.28 -7.09
CA LYS A 67 -19.35 12.49 -8.30
C LYS A 67 -18.13 11.98 -9.01
N LEU A 68 -16.94 12.55 -8.76
CA LEU A 68 -15.69 12.12 -9.39
C LEU A 68 -15.44 10.64 -9.14
N TYR A 69 -15.08 9.93 -10.20
CA TYR A 69 -14.85 8.50 -10.14
C TYR A 69 -13.93 8.06 -11.28
N GLY A 70 -12.77 7.48 -10.93
CA GLY A 70 -11.82 6.97 -11.90
C GLY A 70 -11.23 5.64 -11.48
N ILE A 71 -11.04 4.72 -12.42
CA ILE A 71 -10.38 3.42 -12.21
C ILE A 71 -9.20 3.31 -13.16
N ALA A 72 -8.05 2.90 -12.64
CA ALA A 72 -6.90 2.53 -13.45
C ALA A 72 -6.33 1.17 -13.03
N VAL A 73 -5.89 0.37 -13.99
CA VAL A 73 -5.16 -0.89 -13.77
C VAL A 73 -3.83 -0.81 -14.48
N CYS A 74 -2.74 -1.10 -13.77
CA CYS A 74 -1.40 -1.20 -14.34
C CYS A 74 -0.89 -2.63 -14.22
N THR A 75 -0.59 -3.28 -15.34
CA THR A 75 -0.03 -4.63 -15.38
C THR A 75 1.47 -4.60 -15.12
N ALA A 76 2.04 -5.72 -14.66
CA ALA A 76 3.47 -5.84 -14.38
C ALA A 76 4.35 -5.59 -15.63
N ASP A 77 3.83 -5.83 -16.84
CA ASP A 77 4.50 -5.52 -18.10
C ASP A 77 4.39 -4.05 -18.53
N GLY A 78 3.62 -3.22 -17.83
CA GLY A 78 3.57 -1.76 -18.02
C GLY A 78 2.38 -1.25 -18.83
N LYS A 79 1.40 -2.09 -19.17
CA LYS A 79 0.17 -1.61 -19.81
C LYS A 79 -0.75 -0.98 -18.76
N VAL A 80 -1.42 0.09 -19.15
CA VAL A 80 -2.36 0.81 -18.27
C VAL A 80 -3.74 0.85 -18.93
N TYR A 81 -4.76 0.50 -18.16
CA TYR A 81 -6.16 0.47 -18.57
C TYR A 81 -6.96 1.41 -17.67
N GLU A 82 -7.69 2.35 -18.26
CA GLU A 82 -8.27 3.50 -17.56
C GLU A 82 -9.72 3.72 -17.98
N VAL A 83 -10.56 4.15 -17.04
CA VAL A 83 -11.94 4.61 -17.29
C VAL A 83 -12.37 5.64 -16.25
N GLY A 84 -13.10 6.68 -16.67
CA GLY A 84 -13.58 7.75 -15.80
C GLY A 84 -12.56 8.87 -15.58
N ASP A 85 -12.61 9.50 -14.41
CA ASP A 85 -11.84 10.70 -14.03
C ASP A 85 -10.39 10.39 -13.63
N THR A 86 -9.68 9.55 -14.39
CA THR A 86 -8.36 9.00 -13.99
C THR A 86 -7.22 10.00 -13.98
N LYS A 87 -7.43 11.19 -14.54
CA LYS A 87 -6.45 12.28 -14.62
C LYS A 87 -6.72 13.42 -13.63
N TYR A 88 -7.81 13.36 -12.87
CA TYR A 88 -8.08 14.35 -11.83
C TYR A 88 -7.02 14.25 -10.74
N GLU A 89 -6.40 15.38 -10.37
CA GLU A 89 -5.42 15.41 -9.29
C GLU A 89 -6.09 15.62 -7.93
N PHE A 90 -5.84 14.70 -7.01
CA PHE A 90 -6.35 14.71 -5.63
C PHE A 90 -5.20 14.48 -4.64
N GLY A 91 -5.44 14.78 -3.36
CA GLY A 91 -4.48 14.54 -2.29
C GLY A 91 -4.22 13.04 -2.09
N ILE A 92 -2.97 12.61 -2.17
CA ILE A 92 -2.59 11.20 -1.99
C ILE A 92 -2.89 10.67 -0.59
N GLU A 93 -2.82 11.55 0.42
CA GLU A 93 -3.08 11.27 1.81
C GLU A 93 -2.32 10.04 2.34
N SER A 94 -2.95 9.22 3.18
CA SER A 94 -2.35 8.05 3.80
C SER A 94 -1.86 6.96 2.84
N ILE A 95 -2.12 7.05 1.53
CA ILE A 95 -1.46 6.16 0.56
C ILE A 95 0.05 6.45 0.52
N SER A 96 0.45 7.69 0.78
CA SER A 96 1.86 8.13 0.90
C SER A 96 2.68 7.25 1.84
N LYS A 97 2.06 6.74 2.92
CA LYS A 97 2.70 5.91 3.95
C LYS A 97 3.40 4.69 3.37
N VAL A 98 2.82 4.07 2.33
CA VAL A 98 3.39 2.89 1.66
C VAL A 98 4.74 3.22 1.02
N PHE A 99 4.85 4.39 0.40
CA PHE A 99 6.05 4.77 -0.34
C PHE A 99 7.15 5.32 0.58
N VAL A 100 6.78 5.97 1.69
CA VAL A 100 7.74 6.31 2.75
C VAL A 100 8.25 5.06 3.47
N LEU A 101 7.38 4.08 3.73
CA LEU A 101 7.78 2.77 4.26
C LEU A 101 8.81 2.09 3.34
N ALA A 102 8.57 2.12 2.03
CA ALA A 102 9.50 1.57 1.05
C ALA A 102 10.90 2.23 1.13
N LEU A 103 10.96 3.55 1.24
CA LEU A 103 12.21 4.29 1.42
C LEU A 103 12.89 3.96 2.76
N ALA A 104 12.13 3.90 3.85
CA ALA A 104 12.68 3.56 5.16
C ALA A 104 13.25 2.13 5.19
N MET A 105 12.62 1.18 4.48
CA MET A 105 13.16 -0.18 4.30
C MET A 105 14.45 -0.18 3.47
N GLU A 106 14.59 0.66 2.43
CA GLU A 106 15.88 0.80 1.71
C GLU A 106 17.01 1.29 2.63
N ASP A 107 16.69 2.18 3.57
CA ASP A 107 17.69 2.77 4.48
C ASP A 107 18.07 1.89 5.68
N ARG A 108 17.10 1.13 6.21
CA ARG A 108 17.21 0.48 7.53
C ARG A 108 17.05 -1.03 7.46
N GLY A 109 16.51 -1.57 6.37
CA GLY A 109 16.13 -2.97 6.24
C GLY A 109 14.76 -3.28 6.86
N PRO A 110 14.11 -4.36 6.42
CA PRO A 110 12.79 -4.75 6.92
C PRO A 110 12.79 -5.19 8.38
N GLU A 111 13.88 -5.77 8.89
CA GLU A 111 14.01 -6.19 10.29
C GLU A 111 13.93 -4.98 11.23
N ALA A 112 14.65 -3.89 10.91
CA ALA A 112 14.60 -2.67 11.72
C ALA A 112 13.21 -2.04 11.73
N ILE A 113 12.46 -2.11 10.62
CA ILE A 113 11.07 -1.68 10.57
C ILE A 113 10.21 -2.55 11.49
N GLN A 114 10.35 -3.87 11.42
CA GLN A 114 9.59 -4.80 12.26
C GLN A 114 9.87 -4.58 13.76
N ASP A 115 11.13 -4.38 14.12
CA ASP A 115 11.57 -4.31 15.51
C ASP A 115 11.28 -2.95 16.16
N SER A 116 11.28 -1.86 15.38
CA SER A 116 11.13 -0.50 15.91
C SER A 116 9.78 0.14 15.58
N ILE A 117 9.25 -0.10 14.39
CA ILE A 117 7.95 0.46 13.97
C ILE A 117 6.82 -0.52 14.24
N GLY A 118 7.02 -1.81 13.93
CA GLY A 118 5.99 -2.85 14.01
C GLY A 118 5.28 -3.08 12.68
N VAL A 119 4.56 -4.20 12.59
CA VAL A 119 3.89 -4.70 11.36
C VAL A 119 2.54 -5.36 11.65
N ASN A 120 2.05 -5.20 12.89
CA ASN A 120 0.84 -5.85 13.36
C ASN A 120 -0.32 -4.87 13.35
N ALA A 121 -1.49 -5.39 12.95
CA ALA A 121 -2.74 -4.66 13.04
C ALA A 121 -3.07 -4.26 14.47
N THR A 122 -3.67 -3.08 14.65
CA THR A 122 -4.06 -2.56 15.96
C THR A 122 -5.43 -3.03 16.43
N GLY A 123 -6.32 -3.38 15.48
CA GLY A 123 -7.75 -3.51 15.76
C GLY A 123 -8.41 -2.19 16.19
N MET A 124 -7.79 -1.04 15.92
CA MET A 124 -8.22 0.29 16.36
C MET A 124 -8.16 1.31 15.21
N PRO A 125 -8.85 2.46 15.35
CA PRO A 125 -8.75 3.54 14.36
C PRO A 125 -7.31 3.98 14.08
N PHE A 126 -7.07 4.48 12.87
CA PHE A 126 -5.74 4.82 12.35
C PHE A 126 -4.98 5.90 13.13
N ASN A 127 -5.68 6.67 13.96
CA ASN A 127 -5.17 7.75 14.81
C ASN A 127 -5.32 7.44 16.31
N SER A 128 -5.47 6.17 16.69
CA SER A 128 -5.68 5.75 18.08
C SER A 128 -4.45 6.00 18.95
N VAL A 129 -4.59 6.87 19.95
CA VAL A 129 -3.59 7.05 21.02
C VAL A 129 -3.52 5.79 21.91
N LEU A 130 -4.66 5.11 22.11
CA LEU A 130 -4.70 3.87 22.87
C LEU A 130 -3.85 2.77 22.24
N ALA A 131 -3.76 2.72 20.90
CA ALA A 131 -2.88 1.78 20.21
C ALA A 131 -1.40 2.04 20.52
N VAL A 132 -1.02 3.31 20.71
CA VAL A 132 0.36 3.71 21.09
C VAL A 132 0.68 3.28 22.53
N GLU A 133 -0.29 3.42 23.43
CA GLU A 133 -0.18 3.03 24.84
C GLU A 133 -0.09 1.50 25.02
N LEU A 134 -0.89 0.73 24.26
CA LEU A 134 -0.94 -0.73 24.39
C LEU A 134 0.22 -1.47 23.72
N GLU A 135 0.96 -0.82 22.82
CA GLU A 135 2.15 -1.38 22.18
C GLU A 135 3.41 -0.75 22.78
N PRO A 136 3.99 -1.29 23.87
CA PRO A 136 5.08 -0.62 24.57
C PRO A 136 6.43 -0.69 23.82
N ALA A 137 6.60 -1.67 22.93
CA ALA A 137 7.90 -1.96 22.32
C ALA A 137 8.14 -1.17 21.01
N ARG A 138 7.08 -0.80 20.28
CA ARG A 138 7.17 -0.36 18.88
C ARG A 138 6.31 0.86 18.60
N ALA A 139 6.56 1.55 17.49
CA ALA A 139 5.72 2.65 17.02
C ALA A 139 4.40 2.19 16.36
N VAL A 140 3.84 1.08 16.85
CA VAL A 140 2.62 0.42 16.35
C VAL A 140 2.82 -0.29 15.01
N ASN A 141 2.68 0.44 13.89
CA ASN A 141 2.90 -0.06 12.54
C ASN A 141 2.94 1.10 11.52
N PRO A 142 3.56 0.94 10.34
CA PRO A 142 3.82 2.05 9.42
C PRO A 142 2.58 2.59 8.68
N LEU A 143 1.41 1.94 8.75
CA LEU A 143 0.23 2.36 7.98
C LEU A 143 -0.83 3.09 8.82
N VAL A 144 -0.72 3.07 10.16
CA VAL A 144 -1.39 4.00 11.07
C VAL A 144 -0.58 5.30 11.23
N ASN A 145 -1.20 6.39 11.70
CA ASN A 145 -0.54 7.70 11.76
C ASN A 145 0.70 7.68 12.66
N ALA A 146 0.60 7.03 13.82
CA ALA A 146 1.69 6.92 14.79
C ALA A 146 2.97 6.36 14.14
N GLY A 147 2.90 5.14 13.61
CA GLY A 147 4.07 4.52 13.00
C GLY A 147 4.45 5.13 11.66
N ALA A 148 3.53 5.75 10.91
CA ALA A 148 3.89 6.47 9.69
C ALA A 148 4.77 7.72 9.95
N MET A 149 4.47 8.47 11.02
CA MET A 149 5.31 9.60 11.44
C MET A 149 6.66 9.10 11.98
N ALA A 150 6.64 8.02 12.78
CA ALA A 150 7.87 7.38 13.22
C ALA A 150 8.71 6.83 12.04
N THR A 151 8.05 6.31 11.01
CA THR A 151 8.70 5.85 9.76
C THR A 151 9.34 7.01 8.99
N ASN A 152 8.71 8.20 8.96
CA ASN A 152 9.33 9.41 8.43
C ASN A 152 10.60 9.78 9.22
N SER A 153 10.57 9.67 10.55
CA SER A 153 11.75 9.90 11.38
C SER A 153 12.86 8.85 11.14
N PHE A 154 12.53 7.66 10.62
CA PHE A 154 13.47 6.59 10.28
C PHE A 154 14.32 6.84 9.03
N VAL A 155 13.82 7.68 8.10
CA VAL A 155 14.51 8.02 6.84
C VAL A 155 15.83 8.72 7.14
N LYS A 156 16.94 8.20 6.59
CA LYS A 156 18.29 8.70 6.85
C LYS A 156 18.59 9.92 5.97
N ALA A 157 18.89 11.06 6.59
CA ALA A 157 19.38 12.24 5.90
C ALA A 157 20.15 13.14 6.88
N PRO A 158 21.07 14.00 6.40
CA PRO A 158 21.81 14.91 7.27
C PRO A 158 20.96 16.07 7.83
N ASN A 159 19.81 16.37 7.24
CA ASN A 159 18.87 17.41 7.67
C ASN A 159 17.50 17.23 7.01
N SER A 160 16.50 17.99 7.47
CA SER A 160 15.11 17.95 6.95
C SER A 160 15.02 18.22 5.44
N ALA A 161 15.77 19.18 4.89
CA ALA A 161 15.74 19.50 3.47
C ALA A 161 16.23 18.32 2.60
N ALA A 162 17.34 17.70 2.98
CA ALA A 162 17.85 16.50 2.31
C ALA A 162 16.89 15.31 2.48
N LYS A 163 16.22 15.20 3.63
CA LYS A 163 15.19 14.18 3.86
C LYS A 163 14.02 14.37 2.90
N TRP A 164 13.53 15.61 2.75
CA TRP A 164 12.48 15.94 1.79
C TRP A 164 12.89 15.59 0.36
N THR A 165 14.10 15.93 -0.08
CA THR A 165 14.58 15.55 -1.41
C THR A 165 14.52 14.05 -1.63
N ARG A 166 14.92 13.23 -0.65
CA ARG A 166 14.85 11.77 -0.76
C ARG A 166 13.40 11.25 -0.83
N ILE A 167 12.50 11.86 -0.06
CA ILE A 167 11.06 11.54 -0.10
C ILE A 167 10.49 11.93 -1.47
N ASP A 168 10.77 13.12 -1.98
CA ASP A 168 10.32 13.54 -3.31
C ASP A 168 10.88 12.64 -4.42
N ASP A 169 12.16 12.26 -4.34
CA ASP A 169 12.81 11.35 -5.29
C ASP A 169 12.15 9.97 -5.33
N ILE A 170 11.83 9.38 -4.17
CA ILE A 170 11.21 8.05 -4.16
C ILE A 170 9.78 8.10 -4.73
N PHE A 171 8.99 9.13 -4.40
CA PHE A 171 7.66 9.31 -4.97
C PHE A 171 7.73 9.51 -6.47
N ALA A 172 8.70 10.30 -6.95
CA ALA A 172 8.89 10.53 -8.37
C ALA A 172 9.21 9.24 -9.14
N LYS A 173 10.06 8.38 -8.56
CA LYS A 173 10.40 7.07 -9.13
C LYS A 173 9.24 6.10 -9.15
N PHE A 174 8.44 6.04 -8.08
CA PHE A 174 7.22 5.24 -8.06
C PHE A 174 6.20 5.72 -9.10
N ALA A 175 5.98 7.03 -9.21
CA ALA A 175 4.99 7.59 -10.14
C ALA A 175 5.48 7.62 -11.60
N GLY A 176 6.79 7.59 -11.82
CA GLY A 176 7.40 7.85 -13.13
C GLY A 176 7.35 9.32 -13.55
N ARG A 177 7.03 10.22 -12.63
CA ARG A 177 6.98 11.68 -12.78
C ARG A 177 7.09 12.34 -11.40
N ARG A 178 7.52 13.60 -11.33
CA ARG A 178 7.41 14.39 -10.09
C ARG A 178 5.93 14.64 -9.78
N LEU A 179 5.57 14.49 -8.50
CA LEU A 179 4.24 14.82 -7.99
C LEU A 179 4.31 16.20 -7.33
N PRO A 180 3.41 17.14 -7.66
CA PRO A 180 3.39 18.43 -6.98
C PRO A 180 2.89 18.27 -5.54
N VAL A 181 3.37 19.10 -4.61
CA VAL A 181 2.68 19.29 -3.33
C VAL A 181 1.52 20.25 -3.57
N ILE A 182 0.32 19.89 -3.10
CA ILE A 182 -0.84 20.77 -3.17
C ILE A 182 -0.78 21.74 -1.99
N ASP A 183 -0.30 22.97 -2.23
CA ASP A 183 -0.06 23.97 -1.18
C ASP A 183 -1.29 24.24 -0.29
N LYS A 184 -2.50 24.28 -0.88
CA LYS A 184 -3.74 24.49 -0.13
C LYS A 184 -4.05 23.34 0.82
N LEU A 185 -3.81 22.11 0.39
CA LEU A 185 -4.00 20.91 1.20
C LEU A 185 -2.96 20.88 2.32
N TYR A 186 -1.69 21.09 1.98
CA TYR A 186 -0.58 21.12 2.94
C TYR A 186 -0.77 22.19 4.03
N ALA A 187 -1.18 23.41 3.65
CA ALA A 187 -1.48 24.47 4.61
C ALA A 187 -2.65 24.10 5.54
N SER A 188 -3.70 23.48 4.99
CA SER A 188 -4.90 23.08 5.77
C SER A 188 -4.58 21.94 6.75
N GLU A 189 -3.87 20.92 6.29
CA GLU A 189 -3.42 19.81 7.14
C GLU A 189 -2.46 20.31 8.24
N THR A 190 -1.50 21.16 7.90
CA THR A 190 -0.57 21.75 8.88
C THR A 190 -1.30 22.55 9.96
N ALA A 191 -2.35 23.30 9.59
CA ALA A 191 -3.13 24.07 10.54
C ALA A 191 -4.02 23.20 11.47
N THR A 192 -4.27 21.93 11.12
CA THR A 192 -5.24 21.04 11.79
C THR A 192 -4.65 19.73 12.31
N ASN A 193 -3.33 19.53 12.22
CA ASN A 193 -2.65 18.29 12.61
C ASN A 193 -2.29 18.17 14.10
N GLN A 194 -2.95 18.90 15.02
CA GLN A 194 -2.60 18.92 16.45
C GLN A 194 -2.61 17.51 17.06
N HIS A 195 -3.55 16.65 16.66
CA HIS A 195 -3.62 15.27 17.13
C HIS A 195 -2.40 14.44 16.67
N ASN A 196 -1.93 14.64 15.44
CA ASN A 196 -0.70 14.00 14.94
C ASN A 196 0.52 14.48 15.74
N ARG A 197 0.63 15.79 16.01
CA ARG A 197 1.70 16.35 16.85
C ARG A 197 1.70 15.73 18.25
N ALA A 198 0.53 15.59 18.88
CA ALA A 198 0.40 14.95 20.18
C ALA A 198 0.86 13.48 20.17
N ILE A 199 0.45 12.70 19.17
CA ILE A 199 0.89 11.31 18.99
C ILE A 199 2.42 11.25 18.81
N ALA A 200 3.00 12.14 18.01
CA ALA A 200 4.44 12.15 17.75
C ALA A 200 5.24 12.46 19.02
N TRP A 201 4.80 13.44 19.83
CA TRP A 201 5.39 13.72 21.13
C TRP A 201 5.23 12.57 22.13
N LEU A 202 4.12 11.86 22.08
CA LEU A 202 3.91 10.66 22.90
C LEU A 202 4.89 9.54 22.53
N LEU A 203 5.06 9.26 21.24
CA LEU A 203 6.06 8.30 20.76
C LEU A 203 7.48 8.72 21.15
N TYR A 204 7.81 10.02 21.05
CA TYR A 204 9.10 10.56 21.45
C TYR A 204 9.35 10.38 22.95
N SER A 205 8.35 10.65 23.80
CA SER A 205 8.39 10.39 25.25
C SER A 205 8.74 8.93 25.56
N TYR A 206 8.32 7.99 24.72
CA TYR A 206 8.61 6.56 24.87
C TYR A 206 9.88 6.09 24.15
N GLY A 207 10.67 6.98 23.55
CA GLY A 207 11.85 6.61 22.77
C GLY A 207 11.55 5.88 21.46
N ARG A 208 10.33 6.02 20.94
CA ARG A 208 9.81 5.36 19.72
C ARG A 208 9.66 6.33 18.56
N PHE A 209 10.42 7.42 18.60
CA PHE A 209 10.49 8.45 17.57
C PHE A 209 11.96 8.84 17.39
N TYR A 210 12.45 8.86 16.15
CA TYR A 210 13.86 8.57 15.86
C TYR A 210 14.62 9.73 15.23
N ASP A 211 14.00 10.91 15.25
CA ASP A 211 14.55 12.18 14.79
C ASP A 211 13.75 13.33 15.45
N ASN A 212 14.02 14.57 15.03
CA ASN A 212 13.24 15.73 15.44
C ASN A 212 11.74 15.53 15.13
N VAL A 213 10.93 15.71 16.18
CA VAL A 213 9.47 15.51 16.14
C VAL A 213 8.80 16.46 15.16
N ASP A 214 9.02 17.77 15.31
CA ASP A 214 8.34 18.78 14.49
C ASP A 214 8.73 18.65 13.01
N GLU A 215 10.01 18.43 12.71
CA GLU A 215 10.47 18.21 11.32
C GLU A 215 9.86 16.94 10.71
N SER A 216 9.79 15.83 11.45
CA SER A 216 9.26 14.58 10.90
C SER A 216 7.74 14.63 10.72
N VAL A 217 7.02 15.33 11.60
CA VAL A 217 5.58 15.56 11.46
C VAL A 217 5.29 16.48 10.26
N ASP A 218 6.11 17.51 10.05
CA ASP A 218 6.01 18.38 8.88
C ASP A 218 6.20 17.60 7.57
N LEU A 219 7.27 16.80 7.48
CA LEU A 219 7.55 15.98 6.30
C LEU A 219 6.47 14.92 6.04
N TYR A 220 5.93 14.30 7.09
CA TYR A 220 4.77 13.42 7.00
C TYR A 220 3.56 14.16 6.42
N THR A 221 3.25 15.34 6.96
CA THR A 221 2.12 16.17 6.52
C THR A 221 2.29 16.55 5.04
N LYS A 222 3.48 16.99 4.66
CA LYS A 222 3.83 17.38 3.30
C LYS A 222 3.73 16.21 2.31
N ALA A 223 4.15 15.00 2.71
CA ALA A 223 4.02 13.80 1.88
C ALA A 223 2.56 13.35 1.70
N CYS A 224 1.70 13.53 2.70
CA CYS A 224 0.25 13.31 2.55
C CYS A 224 -0.38 14.31 1.56
N SER A 225 0.24 15.48 1.37
CA SER A 225 -0.27 16.55 0.51
C SER A 225 0.22 16.50 -0.94
N TYR A 226 0.86 15.41 -1.40
CA TYR A 226 1.12 15.26 -2.84
C TYR A 226 -0.18 15.19 -3.64
N GLY A 227 -0.22 15.93 -4.75
CA GLY A 227 -1.21 15.77 -5.80
C GLY A 227 -0.86 14.57 -6.67
N THR A 228 -1.78 13.60 -6.73
CA THR A 228 -1.67 12.40 -7.55
C THR A 228 -2.97 12.21 -8.32
N ASN A 229 -2.94 11.42 -9.39
CA ASN A 229 -4.15 10.93 -10.03
C ASN A 229 -4.25 9.40 -9.98
N THR A 230 -5.38 8.84 -10.43
CA THR A 230 -5.62 7.39 -10.38
C THR A 230 -4.61 6.62 -11.23
N ARG A 231 -4.19 7.18 -12.37
CA ARG A 231 -3.18 6.58 -13.24
C ARG A 231 -1.83 6.47 -12.53
N ASP A 232 -1.39 7.53 -11.87
CA ASP A 232 -0.14 7.54 -11.10
C ASP A 232 -0.20 6.46 -10.02
N LEU A 233 -1.27 6.42 -9.22
CA LEU A 233 -1.44 5.42 -8.18
C LEU A 233 -1.39 3.98 -8.71
N ALA A 234 -1.97 3.72 -9.89
CA ALA A 234 -1.88 2.40 -10.52
C ALA A 234 -0.44 2.04 -10.89
N VAL A 235 0.34 2.98 -11.45
CA VAL A 235 1.75 2.76 -11.79
C VAL A 235 2.63 2.61 -10.55
N MET A 236 2.41 3.44 -9.53
CA MET A 236 3.11 3.37 -8.24
C MET A 236 2.87 2.01 -7.57
N ALA A 237 1.61 1.58 -7.47
CA ALA A 237 1.24 0.26 -6.95
C ALA A 237 1.73 -0.87 -7.87
N GLY A 238 1.76 -0.66 -9.18
CA GLY A 238 2.30 -1.57 -10.18
C GLY A 238 3.80 -1.83 -10.00
N THR A 239 4.54 -0.87 -9.45
CA THR A 239 5.94 -1.05 -9.05
C THR A 239 6.09 -2.13 -7.96
N LEU A 240 5.18 -2.15 -6.99
CA LEU A 240 5.14 -3.20 -5.96
C LEU A 240 4.70 -4.54 -6.54
N ALA A 241 3.73 -4.53 -7.48
CA ALA A 241 3.33 -5.74 -8.20
C ALA A 241 4.48 -6.33 -9.03
N ASN A 242 5.38 -5.49 -9.51
CA ASN A 242 6.50 -5.84 -10.38
C ASN A 242 7.85 -5.89 -9.64
N ASN A 243 7.85 -6.38 -8.39
CA ASN A 243 9.06 -6.65 -7.60
C ASN A 243 10.04 -5.46 -7.51
N GLY A 244 9.47 -4.26 -7.33
CA GLY A 244 10.21 -3.03 -7.09
C GLY A 244 10.69 -2.34 -8.37
N ILE A 245 10.29 -2.80 -9.56
CA ILE A 245 10.59 -2.17 -10.84
C ILE A 245 9.35 -1.42 -11.32
N ASN A 246 9.47 -0.11 -11.57
CA ASN A 246 8.37 0.66 -12.13
C ASN A 246 8.01 0.07 -13.51
N PRO A 247 6.77 -0.39 -13.70
CA PRO A 247 6.42 -1.18 -14.88
C PRO A 247 6.37 -0.31 -16.14
N VAL A 248 6.29 1.02 -16.03
CA VAL A 248 6.29 1.93 -17.18
C VAL A 248 7.71 2.41 -17.50
N THR A 249 8.43 2.95 -16.51
CA THR A 249 9.78 3.50 -16.73
C THR A 249 10.87 2.43 -16.80
N LYS A 250 10.57 1.21 -16.33
CA LYS A 250 11.49 0.07 -16.19
C LYS A 250 12.65 0.32 -15.21
N GLU A 251 12.59 1.40 -14.43
CA GLU A 251 13.57 1.69 -13.38
C GLU A 251 13.33 0.81 -12.15
N ARG A 252 14.40 0.27 -11.55
CA ARG A 252 14.33 -0.32 -10.21
C ARG A 252 14.21 0.79 -9.16
N VAL A 253 13.07 0.85 -8.50
CA VAL A 253 12.75 1.82 -7.44
C VAL A 253 13.19 1.30 -6.07
N ILE A 254 12.91 0.02 -5.78
CA ILE A 254 13.30 -0.65 -4.53
C ILE A 254 13.81 -2.07 -4.78
N LYS A 255 14.46 -2.67 -3.77
CA LYS A 255 14.87 -4.07 -3.80
C LYS A 255 13.64 -4.99 -3.85
N ALA A 256 13.74 -6.07 -4.63
CA ALA A 256 12.65 -7.02 -4.82
C ALA A 256 12.20 -7.64 -3.48
N ASP A 257 13.14 -7.96 -2.60
CA ASP A 257 12.87 -8.62 -1.32
C ASP A 257 12.12 -7.72 -0.30
N HIS A 258 12.08 -6.40 -0.53
CA HIS A 258 11.28 -5.48 0.27
C HIS A 258 9.80 -5.53 -0.12
N CYS A 259 9.47 -5.83 -1.37
CA CYS A 259 8.08 -5.81 -1.84
C CYS A 259 7.17 -6.77 -1.05
N PRO A 260 7.53 -8.06 -0.82
CA PRO A 260 6.70 -8.95 -0.01
C PRO A 260 6.44 -8.43 1.41
N LYS A 261 7.39 -7.72 2.02
CA LYS A 261 7.25 -7.16 3.37
C LYS A 261 6.29 -5.97 3.38
N ILE A 262 6.42 -5.06 2.42
CA ILE A 262 5.49 -3.93 2.23
C ILE A 262 4.07 -4.44 1.96
N LEU A 263 3.94 -5.48 1.13
CA LEU A 263 2.65 -6.07 0.80
C LEU A 263 2.02 -6.80 1.99
N ALA A 264 2.83 -7.45 2.83
CA ALA A 264 2.37 -8.03 4.09
C ALA A 264 1.87 -6.94 5.05
N THR A 265 2.55 -5.81 5.16
CA THR A 265 2.05 -4.66 5.90
C THR A 265 0.73 -4.13 5.30
N MET A 266 0.64 -3.99 3.99
CA MET A 266 -0.62 -3.56 3.34
C MET A 266 -1.77 -4.54 3.58
N ILE A 267 -1.52 -5.85 3.66
CA ILE A 267 -2.57 -6.85 3.88
C ILE A 267 -3.07 -6.86 5.32
N THR A 268 -2.27 -6.46 6.31
CA THR A 268 -2.69 -6.51 7.73
C THR A 268 -3.40 -5.25 8.20
N GLU A 269 -3.14 -4.10 7.58
CA GLU A 269 -3.52 -2.78 8.16
C GLU A 269 -3.84 -1.69 7.13
N GLY A 270 -3.85 -2.02 5.83
CA GLY A 270 -3.93 -1.04 4.76
C GLY A 270 -5.26 -0.28 4.62
N LEU A 271 -6.38 -0.86 5.06
CA LEU A 271 -7.73 -0.26 5.04
C LEU A 271 -8.26 0.00 6.46
N TYR A 272 -7.35 0.31 7.37
CA TYR A 272 -7.64 0.66 8.76
C TYR A 272 -8.37 -0.47 9.51
N ASP A 273 -9.38 -0.14 10.31
CA ASP A 273 -10.21 -1.08 11.06
C ASP A 273 -11.02 -2.03 10.16
N SER A 274 -11.25 -1.68 8.89
CA SER A 274 -11.91 -2.55 7.90
C SER A 274 -10.96 -3.46 7.12
N THR A 275 -9.67 -3.51 7.45
CA THR A 275 -8.70 -4.34 6.69
C THR A 275 -9.07 -5.83 6.70
N GLY A 276 -9.60 -6.34 7.82
CA GLY A 276 -10.08 -7.72 7.90
C GLY A 276 -11.17 -8.03 6.87
N ASP A 277 -12.16 -7.15 6.75
CA ASP A 277 -13.26 -7.28 5.79
C ASP A 277 -12.75 -7.21 4.33
N TRP A 278 -11.83 -6.29 4.07
CA TRP A 278 -11.19 -6.16 2.76
C TRP A 278 -10.48 -7.44 2.34
N VAL A 279 -9.64 -8.00 3.22
CA VAL A 279 -8.89 -9.23 2.93
C VAL A 279 -9.82 -10.42 2.82
N TYR A 280 -10.84 -10.52 3.68
CA TYR A 280 -11.85 -11.58 3.59
C TYR A 280 -12.53 -11.61 2.22
N HIS A 281 -12.81 -10.44 1.65
CA HIS A 281 -13.52 -10.32 0.38
C HIS A 281 -12.65 -10.34 -0.87
N THR A 282 -11.39 -9.94 -0.78
CA THR A 282 -10.52 -9.73 -1.95
C THR A 282 -9.26 -10.58 -1.92
N GLY A 283 -8.74 -10.89 -0.72
CA GLY A 283 -7.47 -11.59 -0.51
C GLY A 283 -6.26 -10.87 -1.10
N VAL A 284 -6.33 -9.54 -1.32
CA VAL A 284 -5.22 -8.76 -1.90
C VAL A 284 -4.73 -7.67 -0.95
N PRO A 285 -3.42 -7.39 -0.89
CA PRO A 285 -2.88 -6.19 -0.23
C PRO A 285 -3.51 -4.92 -0.79
N GLY A 286 -3.91 -4.00 0.08
CA GLY A 286 -4.47 -2.71 -0.32
C GLY A 286 -4.01 -1.55 0.55
N LYS A 287 -4.27 -0.32 0.11
CA LYS A 287 -4.15 0.89 0.94
C LYS A 287 -5.15 1.94 0.49
N SER A 288 -5.83 2.55 1.44
CA SER A 288 -6.71 3.71 1.21
C SER A 288 -6.11 5.03 1.66
N GLY A 289 -6.66 6.14 1.17
CA GLY A 289 -6.41 7.50 1.66
C GLY A 289 -7.71 8.30 1.72
N VAL A 290 -7.78 9.24 2.67
CA VAL A 290 -8.99 10.07 2.90
C VAL A 290 -9.28 11.04 1.75
N GLY A 291 -8.36 11.19 0.81
CA GLY A 291 -8.62 11.82 -0.48
C GLY A 291 -9.59 11.04 -1.36
N GLY A 292 -9.92 9.78 -1.03
CA GLY A 292 -10.80 8.92 -1.81
C GLY A 292 -10.07 7.91 -2.69
N GLY A 293 -8.74 7.84 -2.59
CA GLY A 293 -7.93 6.86 -3.31
C GLY A 293 -7.91 5.50 -2.63
N ILE A 294 -7.86 4.43 -3.43
CA ILE A 294 -7.55 3.06 -3.03
C ILE A 294 -6.56 2.46 -4.03
N ILE A 295 -5.52 1.80 -3.53
CA ILE A 295 -4.67 0.90 -4.32
C ILE A 295 -4.84 -0.53 -3.84
N ALA A 296 -4.77 -1.48 -4.78
CA ALA A 296 -4.74 -2.92 -4.52
C ALA A 296 -3.66 -3.56 -5.38
N VAL A 297 -2.83 -4.43 -4.80
CA VAL A 297 -1.65 -4.98 -5.47
C VAL A 297 -1.74 -6.49 -5.58
N ILE A 298 -1.59 -7.01 -6.79
CA ILE A 298 -1.55 -8.45 -7.07
C ILE A 298 -0.15 -8.81 -7.57
N PRO A 299 0.70 -9.38 -6.69
CA PRO A 299 2.12 -9.61 -7.00
C PRO A 299 2.33 -10.44 -8.26
N GLY A 300 3.26 -10.00 -9.09
CA GLY A 300 3.59 -10.61 -10.38
C GLY A 300 2.56 -10.42 -11.48
N LYS A 301 1.43 -9.75 -11.24
CA LYS A 301 0.33 -9.62 -12.21
C LYS A 301 0.00 -8.17 -12.56
N LEU A 302 -0.60 -7.44 -11.63
CA LEU A 302 -1.10 -6.10 -11.85
C LEU A 302 -1.38 -5.38 -10.52
N ALA A 303 -1.59 -4.07 -10.60
CA ALA A 303 -2.17 -3.27 -9.54
C ALA A 303 -3.41 -2.54 -10.05
N ILE A 304 -4.34 -2.32 -9.12
CA ILE A 304 -5.59 -1.60 -9.34
C ILE A 304 -5.51 -0.32 -8.51
N ALA A 305 -5.88 0.81 -9.08
CA ALA A 305 -6.14 2.04 -8.36
C ALA A 305 -7.54 2.55 -8.68
N VAL A 306 -8.22 3.05 -7.66
CA VAL A 306 -9.54 3.68 -7.80
C VAL A 306 -9.54 4.97 -7.01
N PHE A 307 -10.20 6.00 -7.56
CA PHE A 307 -10.47 7.25 -6.88
C PHE A 307 -11.98 7.49 -6.89
N ALA A 308 -12.55 7.69 -5.71
CA ALA A 308 -13.85 8.33 -5.53
C ALA A 308 -13.91 8.98 -4.13
N PRO A 309 -14.25 10.27 -4.01
CA PRO A 309 -14.15 11.00 -2.73
C PRO A 309 -15.02 10.47 -1.57
N PRO A 310 -16.27 10.02 -1.77
CA PRO A 310 -17.11 9.61 -0.65
C PRO A 310 -16.58 8.38 0.10
N LEU A 311 -16.34 8.56 1.40
CA LEU A 311 -15.76 7.57 2.30
C LEU A 311 -16.82 6.93 3.19
N ASP A 312 -16.62 5.68 3.57
CA ASP A 312 -17.34 5.03 4.66
C ASP A 312 -16.88 5.55 6.04
N LYS A 313 -17.42 4.95 7.11
CA LYS A 313 -17.08 5.32 8.50
C LYS A 313 -15.64 5.00 8.89
N ALA A 314 -14.99 4.07 8.18
CA ALA A 314 -13.59 3.70 8.38
C ALA A 314 -12.63 4.63 7.62
N GLY A 315 -13.15 5.52 6.77
CA GLY A 315 -12.35 6.45 5.97
C GLY A 315 -11.89 5.86 4.63
N ASN A 316 -12.60 4.84 4.12
CA ASN A 316 -12.29 4.19 2.85
C ASN A 316 -13.31 4.55 1.78
N SER A 317 -12.86 4.81 0.54
CA SER A 317 -13.75 5.12 -0.58
C SER A 317 -14.78 4.02 -0.82
N VAL A 318 -16.08 4.35 -0.77
CA VAL A 318 -17.17 3.37 -0.92
C VAL A 318 -17.14 2.77 -2.33
N LYS A 319 -17.16 3.62 -3.37
CA LYS A 319 -17.07 3.16 -4.77
C LYS A 319 -15.73 2.50 -5.03
N GLY A 320 -14.65 3.02 -4.46
CA GLY A 320 -13.31 2.47 -4.59
C GLY A 320 -13.24 1.01 -4.18
N GLN A 321 -13.77 0.68 -3.01
CA GLN A 321 -13.77 -0.69 -2.48
C GLN A 321 -14.59 -1.62 -3.38
N LEU A 322 -15.80 -1.20 -3.76
CA LEU A 322 -16.71 -2.00 -4.59
C LEU A 322 -16.09 -2.31 -5.96
N ALA A 323 -15.51 -1.31 -6.61
CA ALA A 323 -14.91 -1.43 -7.92
C ALA A 323 -13.67 -2.34 -7.91
N ALA A 324 -12.75 -2.11 -6.96
CA ALA A 324 -11.55 -2.91 -6.85
C ALA A 324 -11.87 -4.37 -6.49
N LYS A 325 -12.81 -4.60 -5.57
CA LYS A 325 -13.32 -5.95 -5.27
C LYS A 325 -13.88 -6.64 -6.52
N TYR A 326 -14.73 -5.94 -7.28
CA TYR A 326 -15.32 -6.50 -8.49
C TYR A 326 -14.27 -6.91 -9.52
N ILE A 327 -13.25 -6.08 -9.73
CA ILE A 327 -12.16 -6.39 -10.66
C ILE A 327 -11.37 -7.62 -10.19
N VAL A 328 -11.05 -7.69 -8.88
CA VAL A 328 -10.36 -8.86 -8.31
C VAL A 328 -11.16 -10.14 -8.52
N ASP A 329 -12.46 -10.13 -8.22
CA ASP A 329 -13.35 -11.29 -8.36
C ASP A 329 -13.50 -11.69 -9.84
N LYS A 330 -13.79 -10.73 -10.71
CA LYS A 330 -14.02 -10.95 -12.15
C LYS A 330 -12.79 -11.56 -12.84
N LEU A 331 -11.60 -11.17 -12.40
CA LEU A 331 -10.33 -11.64 -12.96
C LEU A 331 -9.75 -12.85 -12.20
N GLY A 332 -10.40 -13.34 -11.14
CA GLY A 332 -9.93 -14.48 -10.35
C GLY A 332 -8.58 -14.25 -9.68
N LEU A 333 -8.37 -13.03 -9.17
CA LEU A 333 -7.08 -12.53 -8.68
C LEU A 333 -6.88 -12.62 -7.16
N ASN A 334 -7.85 -13.15 -6.42
CA ASN A 334 -7.71 -13.37 -4.99
C ASN A 334 -6.52 -14.30 -4.70
N LEU A 335 -5.57 -13.85 -3.88
CA LEU A 335 -4.34 -14.59 -3.58
C LEU A 335 -4.57 -15.84 -2.73
N LEU A 336 -5.71 -15.91 -2.05
CA LEU A 336 -6.13 -17.02 -1.20
C LEU A 336 -7.01 -18.03 -1.95
N ASP A 337 -7.40 -17.74 -3.21
CA ASP A 337 -8.12 -18.70 -4.05
C ASP A 337 -7.12 -19.59 -4.83
N GLY A 338 -7.01 -20.84 -4.37
CA GLY A 338 -6.15 -21.86 -4.99
C GLY A 338 -6.73 -22.53 -6.23
N ARG A 339 -7.99 -22.23 -6.61
CA ARG A 339 -8.62 -22.72 -7.85
C ARG A 339 -8.21 -21.88 -9.02
#